data_AF-A0A0S8ATJ9-F1
#
_entry.id   AF-A0A0S8ATJ9-F1
#
_cell.length_a   1.000
_cell.length_b   1.000
_cell.length_c   1.000
_cell.angle_alpha   90.00
_cell.angle_beta   90.00
_cell.angle_gamma   90.00
#
_symmetry.space_group_name_H-M   'P 1'
#
loop_
_entity.id
_entity.type
_entity.pdbx_description
1 polymer ?
#
loop_
_entity_poly.entity_id
_entity_poly.type
_entity_poly.pdbx_seq_one_letter_code
_entity_poly.pdbx_strand_id
1 'polypeptide(L)'
;MKRVKIELPDEIIRKANKCEKNYRCLSGESEKLCRVLCFIKDDLYFVKCMGDPDCLYLESFNKTKICNCPARKEIYKRYKV
;
A
#
# COMPACT_ATOMS: atom_id res chain seq x y z
N MET A 1 13.96 14.71 7.16
CA MET A 1 13.08 13.70 6.51
C MET A 1 11.90 13.45 7.46
N LYS A 2 10.64 13.67 7.03
CA LYS A 2 9.45 13.49 7.89
C LYS A 2 9.11 12.01 8.02
N ARG A 3 9.49 11.37 9.14
CA ARG A 3 8.93 10.07 9.54
C ARG A 3 7.50 10.31 10.01
N VAL A 4 6.51 9.90 9.21
CA VAL A 4 5.11 9.92 9.65
C VAL A 4 4.81 8.53 10.17
N LYS A 5 4.65 8.38 11.48
CA LYS A 5 4.20 7.11 12.05
C LYS A 5 2.80 6.82 11.50
N ILE A 6 2.65 5.70 10.82
CA ILE A 6 1.38 5.33 10.18
C ILE A 6 0.67 4.34 11.11
N GLU A 7 -0.52 4.71 11.56
CA GLU A 7 -1.34 3.88 12.44
C GLU A 7 -2.61 3.48 11.69
N LEU A 8 -2.87 2.17 11.65
CA LEU A 8 -4.06 1.59 11.04
C LEU A 8 -4.89 0.87 12.10
N PRO A 9 -6.21 0.77 11.94
CA PRO A 9 -7.04 -0.03 12.84
C PRO A 9 -6.67 -1.50 12.74
N ASP A 10 -6.82 -2.23 13.84
CA ASP A 10 -6.52 -3.67 13.92
C ASP A 10 -7.30 -4.48 12.88
N GLU A 11 -8.53 -4.08 12.55
CA GLU A 11 -9.33 -4.73 11.51
C GLU A 11 -8.67 -4.69 10.12
N ILE A 12 -7.96 -3.60 9.79
CA ILE A 12 -7.27 -3.44 8.51
C ILE A 12 -6.00 -4.28 8.51
N ILE A 13 -5.28 -4.32 9.63
CA ILE A 13 -4.10 -5.18 9.82
C ILE A 13 -4.50 -6.65 9.66
N ARG A 14 -5.61 -7.08 10.28
CA ARG A 14 -6.16 -8.44 10.15
C ARG A 14 -6.58 -8.77 8.71
N LYS A 15 -7.14 -7.82 7.95
CA LYS A 15 -7.45 -8.00 6.52
C LYS A 15 -6.20 -8.09 5.65
N ALA A 16 -5.11 -7.46 6.07
CA ALA A 16 -3.81 -7.47 5.41
C ALA A 16 -2.91 -8.66 5.83
N ASN A 17 -3.50 -9.78 6.25
CA ASN A 17 -2.80 -10.96 6.80
C ASN A 17 -1.85 -11.71 5.84
N LYS A 18 -1.91 -11.45 4.53
CA LYS A 18 -0.98 -12.04 3.53
C LYS A 18 0.27 -11.16 3.32
N CYS A 19 0.53 -10.21 4.21
CA CYS A 19 1.66 -9.30 4.08
C CYS A 19 2.96 -9.99 4.53
N GLU A 20 3.73 -10.50 3.58
CA GLU A 20 5.04 -11.13 3.84
C GLU A 20 6.15 -10.12 4.22
N LYS A 21 5.84 -8.82 4.14
CA LYS A 21 6.79 -7.73 4.45
C LYS A 21 6.62 -7.20 5.87
N ASN A 22 5.99 -7.95 6.77
CA ASN A 22 5.77 -7.58 8.18
C ASN A 22 5.20 -6.16 8.35
N TYR A 23 4.25 -5.79 7.49
CA TYR A 23 3.62 -4.45 7.49
C TYR A 23 4.64 -3.30 7.44
N ARG A 24 5.78 -3.48 6.74
CA ARG A 24 6.85 -2.48 6.60
C ARG A 24 6.35 -1.09 6.18
N CYS A 25 5.23 -1.00 5.47
CA CYS A 25 4.60 0.26 5.12
C CYS A 25 4.18 1.11 6.32
N LEU A 26 4.02 0.52 7.51
CA LEU A 26 3.69 1.22 8.75
C LEU A 26 4.90 1.91 9.41
N SER A 27 6.13 1.59 8.97
CA SER A 27 7.37 2.15 9.56
C SER A 27 7.53 3.66 9.36
N GLY A 28 6.69 4.27 8.51
CA GLY A 28 6.74 5.70 8.21
C GLY A 28 7.83 6.11 7.23
N GLU A 29 8.49 5.13 6.61
CA GLU A 29 9.43 5.35 5.49
C GLU A 29 8.65 5.46 4.19
N SER A 30 8.07 6.63 3.92
CA SER A 30 7.24 6.91 2.75
C SER A 30 7.94 6.61 1.42
N GLU A 31 9.26 6.72 1.37
CA GLU A 31 10.10 6.39 0.19
C GLU A 31 10.06 4.90 -0.18
N LYS A 32 9.68 4.04 0.77
CA LYS A 32 9.59 2.58 0.58
C LYS A 32 8.15 2.11 0.30
N LEU A 33 7.21 3.03 0.20
CA LEU A 33 5.81 2.73 -0.15
C LEU A 33 5.66 2.63 -1.66
N CYS A 34 4.75 1.77 -2.11
CA CYS A 34 4.28 1.86 -3.49
C CYS A 34 3.53 3.19 -3.67
N ARG A 35 3.98 4.02 -4.61
CA ARG A 35 3.36 5.32 -4.91
C ARG A 35 2.05 5.10 -5.65
N VAL A 36 0.95 5.67 -5.15
CA VAL A 36 -0.31 5.66 -5.90
C VAL A 36 -0.19 6.61 -7.09
N LEU A 37 -0.38 6.08 -8.30
CA LEU A 37 -0.37 6.82 -9.55
C LEU A 37 -1.76 7.39 -9.85
N CYS A 38 -2.79 6.56 -9.71
CA CYS A 38 -4.18 6.95 -9.80
C CYS A 38 -5.04 6.01 -8.95
N PHE A 39 -6.18 6.51 -8.51
CA PHE A 39 -7.24 5.71 -7.91
C PHE A 39 -8.53 5.97 -8.68
N ILE A 40 -9.31 4.91 -8.93
CA ILE A 40 -10.64 4.99 -9.56
C ILE A 40 -11.68 4.75 -8.47
N LYS A 41 -12.88 5.30 -8.65
CA LYS A 41 -13.96 5.42 -7.64
C LYS A 41 -14.48 4.09 -7.03
N ASP A 42 -13.89 2.95 -7.37
CA ASP A 42 -14.29 1.60 -6.94
C ASP A 42 -13.14 0.81 -6.29
N ASP A 43 -12.34 1.48 -5.45
CA ASP A 43 -11.21 0.86 -4.72
C ASP A 43 -10.10 0.26 -5.59
N LEU A 44 -9.99 0.69 -6.85
CA LEU A 44 -8.88 0.34 -7.74
C LEU A 44 -7.73 1.33 -7.57
N TYR A 45 -6.59 0.85 -7.07
CA TYR A 45 -5.40 1.67 -6.83
C TYR A 45 -4.28 1.24 -7.76
N PHE A 46 -3.96 2.07 -8.74
CA PHE A 46 -2.78 1.86 -9.57
C PHE A 46 -1.56 2.37 -8.83
N VAL A 47 -0.53 1.54 -8.72
CA VAL A 47 0.67 1.87 -7.97
C VAL A 47 1.94 1.64 -8.76
N LYS A 48 2.96 2.43 -8.43
CA LYS A 48 4.36 2.18 -8.79
C LYS A 48 5.11 1.79 -7.52
N CYS A 49 5.48 0.51 -7.41
CA CYS A 49 6.27 0.05 -6.28
C CYS A 49 7.74 0.44 -6.44
N MET A 50 8.24 1.24 -5.50
CA MET A 50 9.64 1.67 -5.39
C MET A 50 10.40 0.60 -4.60
N GLY A 51 10.60 -0.58 -5.19
CA GLY A 51 11.29 -1.68 -4.53
C GLY A 51 10.81 -3.06 -4.97
N ASP A 52 10.93 -4.01 -4.03
CA ASP A 52 10.73 -5.44 -4.22
C ASP A 52 9.33 -5.77 -4.80
N PRO A 53 9.26 -6.38 -6.01
CA PRO A 53 8.00 -6.63 -6.72
C PRO A 53 7.14 -7.71 -6.08
N ASP A 54 7.70 -8.54 -5.19
CA ASP A 54 7.02 -9.70 -4.64
C ASP A 54 6.09 -9.24 -3.51
N CYS A 55 4.84 -8.99 -3.85
CA CYS A 55 3.79 -8.66 -2.92
C CYS A 55 2.51 -9.37 -3.34
N LEU A 56 1.99 -10.24 -2.47
CA LEU A 56 0.78 -11.03 -2.73
C LEU A 56 -0.49 -10.19 -2.95
N TYR A 57 -0.43 -8.90 -2.63
CA TYR A 57 -1.51 -7.95 -2.87
C TYR A 57 -1.35 -7.13 -4.16
N LEU A 58 -0.27 -7.38 -4.92
CA LEU A 58 0.03 -6.67 -6.15
C LEU A 58 -0.39 -7.52 -7.33
N GLU A 59 -1.30 -6.98 -8.13
CA GLU A 59 -1.80 -7.62 -9.35
C GLU A 59 -1.25 -6.87 -10.56
N SER A 60 -0.81 -7.61 -11.57
CA SER A 60 -0.29 -6.99 -12.80
C SER A 60 -1.42 -6.86 -13.82
N PHE A 61 -1.66 -5.63 -14.29
CA PHE A 61 -2.66 -5.33 -15.30
C PHE A 61 -1.99 -4.60 -16.47
N ASN A 62 -1.78 -5.32 -17.58
CA ASN A 62 -0.99 -4.85 -18.71
C ASN A 62 0.40 -4.34 -18.25
N LYS A 63 0.74 -3.08 -18.57
CA LYS A 63 2.01 -2.42 -18.19
C LYS A 63 1.93 -1.72 -16.83
N THR A 64 0.86 -1.92 -16.08
CA THR A 64 0.60 -1.25 -14.79
C THR A 64 0.40 -2.27 -13.67
N LYS A 65 0.51 -1.80 -12.42
CA LYS A 65 0.29 -2.64 -11.25
C LYS A 65 -0.89 -2.10 -10.42
N ILE A 66 -1.79 -2.98 -10.04
CA ILE A 66 -2.95 -2.69 -9.19
C ILE A 66 -2.63 -3.20 -7.78
N CYS A 67 -2.86 -2.35 -6.78
CA CYS A 67 -2.67 -2.70 -5.38
C CYS A 67 -4.01 -3.04 -4.72
N ASN A 68 -4.12 -4.27 -4.25
CA ASN A 68 -5.26 -4.79 -3.50
C ASN A 68 -5.00 -4.85 -1.99
N CYS A 69 -3.88 -4.29 -1.51
CA CYS A 69 -3.49 -4.36 -0.10
C CYS A 69 -4.43 -3.50 0.76
N PRO A 70 -5.18 -4.09 1.72
CA PRO A 70 -6.10 -3.33 2.58
C PRO A 70 -5.37 -2.23 3.35
N ALA A 71 -4.17 -2.54 3.86
CA ALA A 71 -3.34 -1.56 4.56
C ALA A 71 -2.93 -0.41 3.64
N ARG A 72 -2.48 -0.68 2.41
CA ARG A 72 -2.04 0.39 1.49
C ARG A 72 -3.18 1.32 1.08
N LYS A 73 -4.38 0.76 0.83
CA LYS A 73 -5.59 1.51 0.49
C LYS A 73 -5.97 2.46 1.63
N GLU A 74 -5.99 1.94 2.87
CA GLU A 74 -6.34 2.74 4.05
C GLU A 74 -5.29 3.83 4.34
N ILE A 75 -4.01 3.54 4.14
CA ILE A 75 -2.92 4.53 4.26
C ILE A 75 -3.15 5.70 3.29
N TYR A 76 -3.42 5.41 2.02
CA TYR A 76 -3.65 6.46 1.03
C TYR A 76 -4.92 7.26 1.37
N LYS A 77 -5.98 6.58 1.82
CA LYS A 77 -7.23 7.22 2.21
C LYS A 77 -7.05 8.23 3.34
N ARG A 78 -6.31 7.86 4.40
CA ARG A 78 -6.07 8.67 5.60
C ARG A 78 -5.01 9.75 5.42
N TYR A 79 -3.88 9.40 4.81
CA TYR A 79 -2.67 10.22 4.84
C TYR A 79 -2.29 10.78 3.46
N LYS A 80 -2.95 10.36 2.38
CA LYS A 80 -2.68 10.79 0.98
C LYS A 80 -1.22 10.58 0.53
N VAL A 81 -0.51 9.65 1.18
CA VAL A 81 0.82 9.14 0.82
C VAL A 81 0.73 7.83 0.07
#